data_AF-D9UH10-F1
#
_entry.id   AF-D9UH10-F1
#
_cell.length_a   1.000
_cell.length_b   1.000
_cell.length_c   1.000
_cell.angle_alpha   90.00
_cell.angle_beta   90.00
_cell.angle_gamma   90.00
#
_symmetry.space_group_name_H-M   'P 1'
#
loop_
_entity.id
_entity.type
_entity.pdbx_description
1 polymer ?
#
loop_
_entity_poly.entity_id
_entity_poly.type
_entity_poly.pdbx_seq_one_letter_code
_entity_poly.pdbx_strand_id
1 'polypeptide(L)'
;SGSRPHSSSRGARRGRARTCARTRRAMRRARTFFSMRLLAKLPAFDAWHAVADESLVSHADAKDLAGTLARVAAKARRNTSARFAARSTEATPDGGRRFVDAPPVLRRVGDAEAAAVARALGDWLPTLAEDRLPLLARYAVHDVAFRVVGTGSVGTRAYVVLLLDHRGEPLVLQVKEARPSVLLPHLATAGFPPPEPVTHEGRRVVLGQRRMQVVSDHLLGWTTIDERPYQVRQFRNRKGSVDPVSLEPAELDDYARMTGAL
;
A
#
# COMPACT_ATOMS: atom_id res chain seq x y z
N SER A 1 -15.77 47.64 -34.66
CA SER A 1 -14.64 46.71 -34.49
C SER A 1 -14.38 46.52 -33.00
N GLY A 2 -14.64 45.32 -32.50
CA GLY A 2 -14.75 45.04 -31.07
C GLY A 2 -13.41 44.89 -30.34
N SER A 3 -13.35 45.45 -29.13
CA SER A 3 -12.31 45.24 -28.14
C SER A 3 -12.65 44.01 -27.27
N ARG A 4 -11.72 43.06 -27.14
CA ARG A 4 -11.80 41.94 -26.18
C ARG A 4 -10.71 42.07 -25.11
N PRO A 5 -11.01 41.86 -23.82
CA PRO A 5 -10.01 41.84 -22.75
C PRO A 5 -9.46 40.42 -22.56
N HIS A 6 -8.14 40.25 -22.56
CA HIS A 6 -7.48 38.95 -22.39
C HIS A 6 -6.54 38.84 -21.17
N SER A 7 -6.59 39.79 -20.24
CA SER A 7 -5.66 39.84 -19.09
C SER A 7 -6.22 39.31 -17.76
N SER A 8 -7.54 39.13 -17.58
CA SER A 8 -8.13 38.82 -16.25
C SER A 8 -8.16 37.33 -15.87
N SER A 9 -8.15 36.40 -16.84
CA SER A 9 -8.39 34.97 -16.59
C SER A 9 -7.18 34.21 -16.04
N ARG A 10 -5.94 34.62 -16.39
CA ARG A 10 -4.69 34.00 -15.91
C ARG A 10 -4.35 34.40 -14.46
N GLY A 11 -4.68 35.63 -14.05
CA GLY A 11 -4.52 36.11 -12.67
C GLY A 11 -5.48 35.40 -11.69
N ALA A 12 -6.74 35.21 -12.10
CA ALA A 12 -7.75 34.52 -11.29
C ALA A 12 -7.44 33.02 -11.08
N ARG A 13 -6.91 32.32 -12.08
CA ARG A 13 -6.46 30.91 -11.96
C ARG A 13 -5.26 30.75 -11.01
N ARG A 14 -4.28 31.66 -11.07
CA ARG A 14 -3.12 31.66 -10.14
C ARG A 14 -3.50 32.08 -8.72
N GLY A 15 -4.46 33.00 -8.57
CA GLY A 15 -5.04 33.40 -7.29
C GLY A 15 -5.77 32.25 -6.60
N ARG A 16 -6.71 31.58 -7.29
CA ARG A 16 -7.44 30.41 -6.76
C ARG A 16 -6.51 29.25 -6.38
N ALA A 17 -5.47 28.97 -7.17
CA ALA A 17 -4.51 27.93 -6.86
C ALA A 17 -3.68 28.23 -5.58
N ARG A 18 -3.28 29.49 -5.37
CA ARG A 18 -2.53 29.92 -4.17
C ARG A 18 -3.39 29.97 -2.91
N THR A 19 -4.65 30.41 -3.03
CA THR A 19 -5.61 30.39 -1.92
C THR A 19 -5.93 28.95 -1.52
N CYS A 20 -6.19 28.07 -2.47
CA CYS A 20 -6.44 26.64 -2.20
C CYS A 20 -5.24 25.96 -1.52
N ALA A 21 -4.00 26.29 -1.92
CA ALA A 21 -2.80 25.77 -1.27
C ALA A 21 -2.59 26.27 0.18
N ARG A 22 -2.91 27.54 0.47
CA ARG A 22 -2.84 28.10 1.84
C ARG A 22 -3.92 27.52 2.75
N THR A 23 -5.15 27.36 2.26
CA THR A 23 -6.25 26.75 3.04
C THR A 23 -5.98 25.29 3.34
N ARG A 24 -5.48 24.50 2.37
CA ARG A 24 -5.06 23.11 2.56
C ARG A 24 -3.95 22.95 3.62
N ARG A 25 -3.01 23.88 3.68
CA ARG A 25 -1.88 23.84 4.64
C ARG A 25 -2.32 24.24 6.05
N ALA A 26 -3.27 25.18 6.16
CA ALA A 26 -3.86 25.59 7.42
C ALA A 26 -4.78 24.52 8.03
N MET A 27 -5.61 23.87 7.21
CA MET A 27 -6.50 22.78 7.65
C MET A 27 -5.72 21.55 8.16
N ARG A 28 -4.66 21.14 7.44
CA ARG A 28 -3.77 20.04 7.87
C ARG A 28 -3.07 20.36 9.20
N ARG A 29 -2.53 21.57 9.35
CA ARG A 29 -1.85 21.98 10.59
C ARG A 29 -2.80 22.14 11.78
N ALA A 30 -4.01 22.62 11.59
CA ALA A 30 -4.93 22.82 12.72
C ALA A 30 -5.46 21.50 13.29
N ARG A 31 -5.65 20.46 12.46
CA ARG A 31 -6.41 19.26 12.84
C ARG A 31 -5.55 18.05 13.24
N THR A 32 -4.38 17.83 12.66
CA THR A 32 -3.42 16.85 13.20
C THR A 32 -3.02 17.23 14.64
N PHE A 33 -2.89 18.53 14.91
CA PHE A 33 -2.66 19.03 16.27
C PHE A 33 -3.89 18.85 17.19
N PHE A 34 -5.11 18.88 16.65
CA PHE A 34 -6.32 18.66 17.45
C PHE A 34 -6.40 17.20 17.94
N SER A 35 -6.27 16.22 17.05
CA SER A 35 -6.28 14.80 17.43
C SER A 35 -5.11 14.47 18.36
N MET A 36 -3.91 14.96 18.06
CA MET A 36 -2.75 14.79 18.95
C MET A 36 -2.97 15.41 20.33
N ARG A 37 -3.62 16.58 20.43
CA ARG A 37 -3.96 17.20 21.73
C ARG A 37 -5.03 16.43 22.51
N LEU A 38 -5.95 15.76 21.82
CA LEU A 38 -6.95 14.91 22.45
C LEU A 38 -6.29 13.63 22.98
N LEU A 39 -5.52 12.92 22.14
CA LEU A 39 -4.80 11.70 22.50
C LEU A 39 -3.79 11.95 23.64
N ALA A 40 -3.13 13.11 23.65
CA ALA A 40 -2.17 13.47 24.71
C ALA A 40 -2.80 13.63 26.11
N LYS A 41 -4.14 13.73 26.20
CA LYS A 41 -4.87 13.80 27.48
C LYS A 41 -5.38 12.44 27.94
N LEU A 42 -5.31 11.42 27.10
CA LEU A 42 -5.74 10.07 27.44
C LEU A 42 -4.60 9.27 28.07
N PRO A 43 -4.90 8.30 28.94
CA PRO A 43 -3.94 7.26 29.29
C PRO A 43 -3.35 6.60 28.03
N ALA A 44 -2.07 6.22 28.08
CA ALA A 44 -1.36 5.72 26.90
C ALA A 44 -2.04 4.52 26.24
N PHE A 45 -2.64 3.63 27.04
CA PHE A 45 -3.39 2.47 26.54
C PHE A 45 -4.68 2.89 25.82
N ASP A 46 -5.44 3.82 26.39
CA ASP A 46 -6.66 4.35 25.75
C ASP A 46 -6.33 5.10 24.47
N ALA A 47 -5.26 5.90 24.46
CA ALA A 47 -4.77 6.58 23.26
C ALA A 47 -4.36 5.59 22.15
N TRP A 48 -3.78 4.44 22.52
CA TRP A 48 -3.42 3.37 21.57
C TRP A 48 -4.66 2.71 20.95
N HIS A 49 -5.72 2.53 21.74
CA HIS A 49 -6.98 1.93 21.28
C HIS A 49 -7.95 2.91 20.63
N ALA A 50 -7.74 4.22 20.79
CA ALA A 50 -8.60 5.27 20.28
C ALA A 50 -8.79 5.20 18.75
N VAL A 51 -7.78 4.77 17.98
CA VAL A 51 -7.90 4.69 16.51
C VAL A 51 -8.91 3.62 16.04
N ALA A 52 -9.19 2.61 16.89
CA ALA A 52 -10.23 1.62 16.64
C ALA A 52 -11.63 2.09 17.06
N ASP A 53 -11.73 3.26 17.70
CA ASP A 53 -13.01 3.82 18.16
C ASP A 53 -13.72 4.55 17.01
N GLU A 54 -14.86 4.00 16.60
CA GLU A 54 -15.77 4.56 15.60
C GLU A 54 -16.20 6.00 15.97
N SER A 55 -16.11 6.37 17.25
CA SER A 55 -16.34 7.72 17.72
C SER A 55 -15.38 8.72 17.08
N LEU A 56 -14.08 8.43 16.96
CA LEU A 56 -13.11 9.39 16.38
C LEU A 56 -13.34 9.64 14.88
N VAL A 57 -13.84 8.63 14.17
CA VAL A 57 -14.22 8.75 12.75
C VAL A 57 -15.56 9.46 12.59
N SER A 58 -16.52 9.25 13.50
CA SER A 58 -17.82 9.94 13.46
C SER A 58 -17.72 11.43 13.80
N HIS A 59 -16.78 11.83 14.66
CA HIS A 59 -16.48 13.24 14.95
C HIS A 59 -15.86 14.01 13.76
N ALA A 60 -15.38 13.30 12.71
CA ALA A 60 -14.82 13.95 11.53
C ALA A 60 -15.88 14.60 10.61
N ASP A 61 -17.18 14.35 10.86
CA ASP A 61 -18.35 14.85 10.09
C ASP A 61 -18.12 14.90 8.57
N ALA A 62 -17.60 13.79 8.02
CA ALA A 62 -17.14 13.70 6.64
C ALA A 62 -18.27 13.35 5.64
N LYS A 63 -19.35 14.14 5.66
CA LYS A 63 -20.58 13.88 4.88
C LYS A 63 -20.39 14.01 3.37
N ASP A 64 -19.59 14.98 2.92
CA ASP A 64 -19.37 15.23 1.49
C ASP A 64 -18.48 14.14 0.88
N LEU A 65 -17.58 13.54 1.68
CA LEU A 65 -16.70 12.46 1.23
C LEU A 65 -17.37 11.08 1.17
N ALA A 66 -18.54 10.90 1.78
CA ALA A 66 -19.21 9.60 1.91
C ALA A 66 -19.43 8.89 0.55
N GLY A 67 -19.88 9.62 -0.46
CA GLY A 67 -20.07 9.07 -1.82
C GLY A 67 -18.76 8.63 -2.47
N THR A 68 -17.68 9.38 -2.25
CA THR A 68 -16.33 9.03 -2.71
C THR A 68 -15.79 7.81 -1.97
N LEU A 69 -15.99 7.70 -0.65
CA LEU A 69 -15.63 6.51 0.13
C LEU A 69 -16.40 5.28 -0.32
N ALA A 70 -17.70 5.40 -0.61
CA ALA A 70 -18.50 4.29 -1.11
C ALA A 70 -17.97 3.76 -2.46
N ARG A 71 -17.59 4.66 -3.38
CA ARG A 71 -16.96 4.30 -4.66
C ARG A 71 -15.59 3.65 -4.46
N VAL A 72 -14.76 4.20 -3.57
CA VAL A 72 -13.45 3.63 -3.22
C VAL A 72 -13.62 2.23 -2.61
N ALA A 73 -14.55 2.05 -1.67
CA ALA A 73 -14.87 0.77 -1.07
C ALA A 73 -15.39 -0.25 -2.10
N ALA A 74 -16.26 0.17 -3.03
CA ALA A 74 -16.72 -0.69 -4.12
C ALA A 74 -15.56 -1.11 -5.05
N LYS A 75 -14.65 -0.19 -5.39
CA LYS A 75 -13.44 -0.49 -6.16
C LYS A 75 -12.52 -1.45 -5.39
N ALA A 76 -12.37 -1.23 -4.10
CA ALA A 76 -11.57 -2.03 -3.19
C ALA A 76 -12.10 -3.48 -3.09
N ARG A 77 -13.43 -3.66 -2.96
CA ARG A 77 -14.08 -4.98 -2.99
C ARG A 77 -13.79 -5.76 -4.28
N ARG A 78 -13.64 -5.07 -5.41
CA ARG A 78 -13.28 -5.68 -6.70
C ARG A 78 -11.78 -5.97 -6.85
N ASN A 79 -10.95 -5.42 -5.97
CA ASN A 79 -9.48 -5.49 -6.03
C ASN A 79 -8.98 -6.73 -5.28
N THR A 80 -9.28 -7.93 -5.79
CA THR A 80 -8.97 -9.21 -5.14
C THR A 80 -7.94 -10.04 -5.91
N SER A 81 -7.25 -10.93 -5.20
CA SER A 81 -6.40 -11.97 -5.79
C SER A 81 -7.17 -12.82 -6.81
N ALA A 82 -8.41 -13.20 -6.52
CA ALA A 82 -9.27 -13.97 -7.43
C ALA A 82 -9.51 -13.30 -8.79
N ARG A 83 -9.84 -12.00 -8.81
CA ARG A 83 -10.03 -11.29 -10.08
C ARG A 83 -8.72 -11.20 -10.87
N PHE A 84 -7.59 -10.99 -10.18
CA PHE A 84 -6.30 -10.93 -10.85
C PHE A 84 -5.91 -12.29 -11.42
N ALA A 85 -6.00 -13.36 -10.63
CA ALA A 85 -5.72 -14.72 -11.08
C ALA A 85 -6.62 -15.11 -12.25
N ALA A 86 -7.94 -14.86 -12.17
CA ALA A 86 -8.86 -15.16 -13.27
C ALA A 86 -8.50 -14.48 -14.60
N ARG A 87 -7.92 -13.27 -14.56
CA ARG A 87 -7.53 -12.54 -15.76
C ARG A 87 -6.11 -12.89 -16.26
N SER A 88 -5.23 -13.26 -15.35
CA SER A 88 -3.79 -13.35 -15.62
C SER A 88 -3.24 -14.77 -15.56
N THR A 89 -4.10 -15.77 -15.40
CA THR A 89 -3.71 -17.19 -15.36
C THR A 89 -4.60 -18.04 -16.25
N GLU A 90 -4.04 -19.13 -16.75
CA GLU A 90 -4.72 -20.19 -17.50
C GLU A 90 -4.62 -21.52 -16.76
N ALA A 91 -5.56 -22.44 -17.04
CA ALA A 91 -5.51 -23.78 -16.49
C ALA A 91 -4.40 -24.60 -17.13
N THR A 92 -3.75 -25.45 -16.34
CA THR A 92 -2.76 -26.43 -16.83
C THR A 92 -3.40 -27.81 -16.98
N PRO A 93 -2.89 -28.69 -17.86
CA PRO A 93 -3.39 -30.06 -18.00
C PRO A 93 -3.40 -30.85 -16.67
N ASP A 94 -2.46 -30.54 -15.77
CA ASP A 94 -2.27 -31.21 -14.48
C ASP A 94 -3.24 -30.71 -13.38
N GLY A 95 -4.29 -29.97 -13.74
CA GLY A 95 -5.29 -29.44 -12.80
C GLY A 95 -4.87 -28.20 -12.02
N GLY A 96 -3.65 -27.69 -12.24
CA GLY A 96 -3.17 -26.41 -11.70
C GLY A 96 -3.56 -25.19 -12.52
N ARG A 97 -2.99 -24.03 -12.15
CA ARG A 97 -3.06 -22.79 -12.92
C ARG A 97 -1.67 -22.18 -13.05
N ARG A 98 -1.41 -21.52 -14.17
CA ARG A 98 -0.15 -20.80 -14.44
C ARG A 98 -0.42 -19.41 -14.98
N PHE A 99 0.48 -18.47 -14.73
CA PHE A 99 0.43 -17.13 -15.26
C PHE A 99 0.59 -17.11 -16.79
N VAL A 100 -0.19 -16.27 -17.44
CA VAL A 100 -0.10 -15.98 -18.87
C VAL A 100 0.82 -14.77 -19.07
N ASP A 101 1.73 -14.86 -20.03
CA ASP A 101 2.61 -13.75 -20.40
C ASP A 101 1.80 -12.52 -20.85
N ALA A 102 2.15 -11.35 -20.30
CA ALA A 102 1.58 -10.07 -20.70
C ALA A 102 2.67 -8.97 -20.69
N PRO A 103 3.59 -8.98 -21.67
CA PRO A 103 4.68 -8.01 -21.73
C PRO A 103 4.17 -6.56 -21.85
N PRO A 104 4.87 -5.57 -21.25
CA PRO A 104 6.04 -5.71 -20.38
C PRO A 104 5.67 -5.97 -18.90
N VAL A 105 4.38 -6.10 -18.58
CA VAL A 105 3.88 -6.03 -17.19
C VAL A 105 4.07 -7.34 -16.43
N LEU A 106 3.85 -8.47 -17.09
CA LEU A 106 3.95 -9.80 -16.51
C LEU A 106 4.72 -10.70 -17.46
N ARG A 107 5.73 -11.39 -16.94
CA ARG A 107 6.56 -12.33 -17.69
C ARG A 107 6.75 -13.61 -16.87
N ARG A 108 6.62 -14.75 -17.49
CA ARG A 108 6.96 -16.05 -16.90
C ARG A 108 8.45 -16.12 -16.57
N VAL A 109 8.76 -16.80 -15.48
CA VAL A 109 10.15 -17.07 -15.07
C VAL A 109 10.49 -18.53 -15.36
N GLY A 110 11.78 -18.84 -15.45
CA GLY A 110 12.22 -20.23 -15.59
C GLY A 110 12.05 -21.02 -14.28
N ASP A 111 12.00 -22.34 -14.38
CA ASP A 111 11.70 -23.23 -13.24
C ASP A 111 12.66 -23.06 -12.07
N ALA A 112 13.95 -22.85 -12.33
CA ALA A 112 14.95 -22.60 -11.29
C ALA A 112 14.68 -21.30 -10.51
N GLU A 113 14.30 -20.22 -11.21
CA GLU A 113 13.94 -18.95 -10.59
C GLU A 113 12.62 -19.06 -9.82
N ALA A 114 11.62 -19.75 -10.39
CA ALA A 114 10.36 -20.04 -9.69
C ALA A 114 10.58 -20.84 -8.40
N ALA A 115 11.41 -21.89 -8.46
CA ALA A 115 11.73 -22.73 -7.32
C ALA A 115 12.51 -21.96 -6.22
N ALA A 116 13.41 -21.04 -6.60
CA ALA A 116 14.10 -20.18 -5.65
C ALA A 116 13.12 -19.27 -4.90
N VAL A 117 12.19 -18.60 -5.63
CA VAL A 117 11.15 -17.75 -5.04
C VAL A 117 10.21 -18.56 -4.13
N ALA A 118 9.80 -19.75 -4.57
CA ALA A 118 8.90 -20.61 -3.80
C ALA A 118 9.55 -21.10 -2.50
N ARG A 119 10.81 -21.56 -2.54
CA ARG A 119 11.55 -21.99 -1.34
C ARG A 119 11.71 -20.85 -0.34
N ALA A 120 11.99 -19.63 -0.82
CA ALA A 120 12.12 -18.46 0.04
C ALA A 120 10.82 -18.11 0.80
N LEU A 121 9.64 -18.58 0.36
CA LEU A 121 8.43 -18.41 1.16
C LEU A 121 8.47 -19.18 2.49
N GLY A 122 9.32 -20.20 2.61
CA GLY A 122 9.58 -20.88 3.89
C GLY A 122 10.09 -19.92 4.96
N ASP A 123 11.05 -19.05 4.62
CA ASP A 123 11.63 -18.05 5.53
C ASP A 123 10.67 -16.89 5.81
N TRP A 124 9.64 -16.71 4.97
CA TRP A 124 8.60 -15.71 5.17
C TRP A 124 7.59 -16.12 6.25
N LEU A 125 7.20 -17.40 6.31
CA LEU A 125 6.22 -17.90 7.27
C LEU A 125 6.53 -17.50 8.73
N PRO A 126 7.75 -17.68 9.28
CA PRO A 126 8.05 -17.29 10.65
C PRO A 126 8.06 -15.77 10.90
N THR A 127 7.93 -14.94 9.87
CA THR A 127 7.80 -13.47 10.02
C THR A 127 6.36 -12.99 10.24
N LEU A 128 5.40 -13.91 10.10
CA LEU A 128 3.97 -13.67 10.31
C LEU A 128 3.56 -14.00 11.75
N ALA A 129 2.34 -13.59 12.11
CA ALA A 129 1.72 -14.05 13.33
C ALA A 129 1.37 -15.56 13.20
N GLU A 130 1.64 -16.32 14.26
CA GLU A 130 1.50 -17.78 14.27
C GLU A 130 0.07 -18.25 13.96
N ASP A 131 -0.92 -17.45 14.34
CA ASP A 131 -2.34 -17.71 14.08
C ASP A 131 -2.70 -17.74 12.57
N ARG A 132 -1.81 -17.28 11.70
CA ARG A 132 -1.98 -17.31 10.23
C ARG A 132 -1.42 -18.56 9.58
N LEU A 133 -0.52 -19.27 10.25
CA LEU A 133 0.14 -20.45 9.66
C LEU A 133 -0.85 -21.57 9.31
N PRO A 134 -1.87 -21.90 10.13
CA PRO A 134 -2.85 -22.94 9.78
C PRO A 134 -3.70 -22.60 8.56
N LEU A 135 -3.93 -21.31 8.28
CA LEU A 135 -4.62 -20.86 7.07
C LEU A 135 -3.72 -21.05 5.85
N LEU A 136 -2.46 -20.62 5.94
CA LEU A 136 -1.49 -20.69 4.83
C LEU A 136 -1.11 -22.13 4.48
N ALA A 137 -1.10 -23.04 5.46
CA ALA A 137 -0.87 -24.46 5.24
C ALA A 137 -1.91 -25.12 4.31
N ARG A 138 -3.06 -24.47 4.05
CA ARG A 138 -4.10 -24.96 3.14
C ARG A 138 -3.86 -24.57 1.68
N TYR A 139 -2.82 -23.79 1.42
CA TYR A 139 -2.47 -23.27 0.11
C TYR A 139 -1.20 -23.93 -0.42
N ALA A 140 -1.21 -24.30 -1.70
CA ALA A 140 -0.03 -24.77 -2.41
C ALA A 140 0.46 -23.69 -3.39
N VAL A 141 1.77 -23.58 -3.60
CA VAL A 141 2.35 -22.72 -4.65
C VAL A 141 2.16 -23.40 -5.99
N HIS A 142 1.48 -22.72 -6.93
CA HIS A 142 1.21 -23.25 -8.27
C HIS A 142 2.09 -22.64 -9.34
N ASP A 143 2.38 -21.33 -9.26
CA ASP A 143 3.22 -20.68 -10.26
C ASP A 143 3.84 -19.38 -9.75
N VAL A 144 4.92 -18.95 -10.40
CA VAL A 144 5.62 -17.69 -10.13
C VAL A 144 5.76 -16.93 -11.44
N ALA A 145 5.55 -15.62 -11.41
CA ALA A 145 5.82 -14.75 -12.55
C ALA A 145 6.55 -13.48 -12.12
N PHE A 146 7.41 -12.99 -13.00
CA PHE A 146 8.06 -11.70 -12.85
C PHE A 146 7.09 -10.59 -13.25
N ARG A 147 7.00 -9.54 -12.44
CA ARG A 147 6.12 -8.41 -12.64
C ARG A 147 6.89 -7.11 -12.67
N VAL A 148 6.75 -6.36 -13.75
CA VAL A 148 7.25 -4.98 -13.82
C VAL A 148 6.25 -4.04 -13.17
N VAL A 149 6.71 -3.21 -12.22
CA VAL A 149 5.86 -2.31 -11.42
C VAL A 149 6.14 -0.83 -11.72
N GLY A 150 5.55 -0.30 -12.80
CA GLY A 150 5.54 1.14 -13.11
C GLY A 150 6.92 1.79 -13.35
N THR A 151 6.92 3.08 -13.62
CA THR A 151 8.12 3.86 -14.04
C THR A 151 9.14 4.09 -12.93
N GLY A 152 8.76 3.94 -11.66
CA GLY A 152 9.66 4.09 -10.51
C GLY A 152 10.39 2.81 -10.07
N SER A 153 10.10 1.67 -10.69
CA SER A 153 10.72 0.36 -10.35
C SER A 153 11.69 -0.13 -11.43
N VAL A 154 12.19 0.75 -12.30
CA VAL A 154 13.21 0.40 -13.29
C VAL A 154 14.46 -0.07 -12.55
N GLY A 155 14.71 -1.38 -12.59
CA GLY A 155 15.87 -2.02 -11.93
C GLY A 155 15.59 -2.77 -10.62
N THR A 156 14.35 -2.89 -10.15
CA THR A 156 14.01 -3.72 -8.96
C THR A 156 13.24 -4.97 -9.35
N ARG A 157 13.59 -6.12 -8.76
CA ARG A 157 12.91 -7.39 -8.98
C ARG A 157 11.58 -7.42 -8.22
N ALA A 158 10.52 -7.80 -8.91
CA ALA A 158 9.24 -8.05 -8.27
C ALA A 158 8.59 -9.28 -8.89
N TYR A 159 8.14 -10.18 -8.02
CA TYR A 159 7.46 -11.41 -8.39
C TYR A 159 6.02 -11.37 -7.90
N VAL A 160 5.16 -12.11 -8.60
CA VAL A 160 3.87 -12.54 -8.10
C VAL A 160 3.88 -14.06 -7.98
N VAL A 161 3.38 -14.56 -6.86
CA VAL A 161 3.28 -16.00 -6.58
C VAL A 161 1.81 -16.35 -6.52
N LEU A 162 1.39 -17.32 -7.33
CA LEU A 162 0.04 -17.87 -7.33
C LEU A 162 -0.02 -19.04 -6.34
N LEU A 163 -0.93 -18.95 -5.40
CA LEU A 163 -1.28 -20.04 -4.51
C LEU A 163 -2.73 -20.42 -4.71
N LEU A 164 -3.05 -21.70 -4.67
CA LEU A 164 -4.43 -22.21 -4.69
C LEU A 164 -4.68 -23.04 -3.43
N ASP A 165 -5.89 -22.97 -2.90
CA ASP A 165 -6.32 -23.89 -1.86
C ASP A 165 -6.87 -25.21 -2.46
N HIS A 166 -7.31 -26.12 -1.59
CA HIS A 166 -7.95 -27.39 -1.97
C HIS A 166 -9.20 -27.25 -2.86
N ARG A 167 -9.80 -26.05 -2.98
CA ARG A 167 -10.96 -25.77 -3.86
C ARG A 167 -10.56 -25.04 -5.13
N GLY A 168 -9.26 -24.78 -5.34
CA GLY A 168 -8.77 -23.98 -6.46
C GLY A 168 -8.96 -22.47 -6.28
N GLU A 169 -9.30 -22.01 -5.06
CA GLU A 169 -9.48 -20.59 -4.78
C GLU A 169 -8.12 -19.89 -4.69
N PRO A 170 -7.88 -18.83 -5.48
CA PRO A 170 -6.55 -18.24 -5.61
C PRO A 170 -6.24 -17.18 -4.55
N LEU A 171 -5.06 -17.32 -3.94
CA LEU A 171 -4.35 -16.27 -3.22
C LEU A 171 -3.13 -15.87 -4.05
N VAL A 172 -2.90 -14.57 -4.21
CA VAL A 172 -1.72 -14.08 -4.94
C VAL A 172 -0.88 -13.25 -4.00
N LEU A 173 0.39 -13.63 -3.85
CA LEU A 173 1.38 -12.86 -3.11
C LEU A 173 2.19 -11.98 -4.06
N GLN A 174 2.67 -10.85 -3.54
CA GLN A 174 3.68 -10.03 -4.19
C GLN A 174 4.97 -10.13 -3.36
N VAL A 175 6.07 -10.46 -4.04
CA VAL A 175 7.41 -10.54 -3.46
C VAL A 175 8.25 -9.47 -4.14
N LYS A 176 8.58 -8.39 -3.43
CA LYS A 176 9.25 -7.22 -4.00
C LYS A 176 10.60 -6.99 -3.35
N GLU A 177 11.64 -6.82 -4.16
CA GLU A 177 13.00 -6.52 -3.69
C GLU A 177 12.98 -5.25 -2.84
N ALA A 178 13.55 -5.34 -1.64
CA ALA A 178 13.72 -4.22 -0.74
C ALA A 178 15.16 -3.70 -0.85
N ARG A 179 15.31 -2.42 -1.16
CA ARG A 179 16.62 -1.78 -1.31
C ARG A 179 16.92 -0.84 -0.15
N PRO A 180 18.21 -0.54 0.09
CA PRO A 180 18.64 0.53 0.99
C PRO A 180 17.82 1.80 0.77
N SER A 181 17.42 2.44 1.87
CA SER A 181 16.64 3.67 1.79
C SER A 181 17.46 4.75 1.10
N VAL A 182 16.85 5.40 0.11
CA VAL A 182 17.44 6.53 -0.62
C VAL A 182 17.75 7.71 0.31
N LEU A 183 17.16 7.76 1.50
CA LEU A 183 17.39 8.82 2.47
C LEU A 183 18.63 8.55 3.34
N LEU A 184 19.14 7.31 3.42
CA LEU A 184 20.27 6.96 4.30
C LEU A 184 21.49 7.89 4.11
N PRO A 185 21.95 8.18 2.88
CA PRO A 185 23.11 9.07 2.68
C PRO A 185 22.86 10.52 3.10
N HIS A 186 21.60 10.93 3.25
CA HIS A 186 21.21 12.31 3.54
C HIS A 186 20.91 12.55 5.02
N LEU A 187 20.87 11.51 5.86
CA LEU A 187 20.54 11.65 7.29
C LEU A 187 21.54 12.53 8.04
N ALA A 188 22.84 12.32 7.79
CA ALA A 188 23.89 13.13 8.40
C ALA A 188 23.78 14.61 8.03
N THR A 189 23.54 14.91 6.75
CA THR A 189 23.31 16.28 6.27
C THR A 189 22.06 16.91 6.90
N ALA A 190 21.03 16.10 7.17
CA ALA A 190 19.81 16.54 7.83
C ALA A 190 19.92 16.62 9.36
N GLY A 191 21.12 16.40 9.94
CA GLY A 191 21.37 16.49 11.38
C GLY A 191 20.90 15.28 12.19
N PHE A 192 20.55 14.17 11.53
CA PHE A 192 20.20 12.93 12.21
C PHE A 192 21.44 12.04 12.34
N PRO A 193 21.66 11.40 13.51
CA PRO A 193 22.72 10.41 13.65
C PRO A 193 22.48 9.25 12.67
N PRO A 194 23.55 8.62 12.16
CA PRO A 194 23.40 7.43 11.33
C PRO A 194 22.69 6.35 12.15
N PRO A 195 21.66 5.68 11.58
CA PRO A 195 20.98 4.60 12.27
C PRO A 195 21.92 3.39 12.40
N GLU A 196 21.58 2.50 13.33
CA GLU A 196 22.24 1.19 13.40
C GLU A 196 22.18 0.46 12.04
N PRO A 197 23.20 -0.34 11.71
CA PRO A 197 23.23 -1.11 10.48
C PRO A 197 21.96 -1.96 10.31
N VAL A 198 21.29 -1.79 9.17
CA VAL A 198 20.10 -2.56 8.84
C VAL A 198 20.52 -3.98 8.45
N THR A 199 20.14 -4.97 9.26
CA THR A 199 20.46 -6.37 8.98
C THR A 199 19.71 -6.95 7.79
N HIS A 200 18.47 -6.50 7.56
CA HIS A 200 17.63 -6.98 6.45
C HIS A 200 16.67 -5.87 5.98
N GLU A 201 16.85 -5.40 4.74
CA GLU A 201 16.07 -4.27 4.19
C GLU A 201 14.56 -4.57 4.09
N GLY A 202 14.19 -5.82 3.80
CA GLY A 202 12.79 -6.25 3.79
C GLY A 202 12.15 -6.14 5.18
N ARG A 203 12.92 -6.47 6.23
CA ARG A 203 12.47 -6.38 7.63
C ARG A 203 12.29 -4.91 8.01
N ARG A 204 13.23 -4.05 7.65
CA ARG A 204 13.12 -2.60 7.90
C ARG A 204 11.86 -2.01 7.28
N VAL A 205 11.59 -2.32 6.01
CA VAL A 205 10.40 -1.81 5.29
C VAL A 205 9.11 -2.31 5.95
N VAL A 206 9.03 -3.60 6.28
CA VAL A 206 7.85 -4.20 6.91
C VAL A 206 7.59 -3.61 8.29
N LEU A 207 8.61 -3.52 9.15
CA LEU A 207 8.46 -2.96 10.49
C LEU A 207 8.11 -1.48 10.44
N GLY A 208 8.73 -0.70 9.54
CA GLY A 208 8.35 0.68 9.30
C GLY A 208 6.89 0.81 8.89
N GLN A 209 6.43 -0.04 7.97
CA GLN A 209 5.04 -0.06 7.54
C GLN A 209 4.08 -0.43 8.67
N ARG A 210 4.39 -1.47 9.47
CA ARG A 210 3.57 -1.88 10.63
C ARG A 210 3.48 -0.78 11.70
N ARG A 211 4.55 0.01 11.90
CA ARG A 211 4.57 1.13 12.86
C ARG A 211 3.78 2.35 12.37
N MET A 212 3.81 2.62 11.06
CA MET A 212 3.16 3.82 10.49
C MET A 212 1.69 3.61 10.12
N GLN A 213 1.27 2.36 9.86
CA GLN A 213 -0.08 2.08 9.37
C GLN A 213 -0.95 1.50 10.47
N VAL A 214 -2.05 2.18 10.77
CA VAL A 214 -3.14 1.71 11.64
C VAL A 214 -3.56 0.28 11.29
N VAL A 215 -3.81 0.02 10.00
CA VAL A 215 -4.16 -1.32 9.50
C VAL A 215 -3.18 -1.75 8.41
N SER A 216 -2.29 -2.64 8.79
CA SER A 216 -1.35 -3.30 7.89
C SER A 216 -1.98 -4.53 7.23
N ASP A 217 -1.33 -5.01 6.17
CA ASP A 217 -1.69 -6.27 5.54
C ASP A 217 -1.31 -7.44 6.46
N HIS A 218 -2.24 -8.35 6.75
CA HIS A 218 -2.01 -9.48 7.67
C HIS A 218 -0.96 -10.48 7.15
N LEU A 219 -0.70 -10.48 5.85
CA LEU A 219 0.32 -11.32 5.20
C LEU A 219 1.61 -10.54 4.91
N LEU A 220 1.77 -9.36 5.52
CA LEU A 220 2.96 -8.53 5.37
C LEU A 220 4.13 -9.15 6.14
N GLY A 221 5.14 -9.63 5.42
CA GLY A 221 6.36 -10.21 5.99
C GLY A 221 7.56 -9.96 5.09
N TRP A 222 8.68 -10.63 5.35
CA TRP A 222 9.90 -10.50 4.57
C TRP A 222 10.58 -11.85 4.34
N THR A 223 11.43 -11.94 3.33
CA THR A 223 12.24 -13.12 3.03
C THR A 223 13.53 -12.74 2.31
N THR A 224 14.45 -13.67 2.13
CA THR A 224 15.66 -13.55 1.31
C THR A 224 15.59 -14.48 0.11
N ILE A 225 15.91 -13.98 -1.08
CA ILE A 225 16.09 -14.81 -2.29
C ILE A 225 17.47 -14.47 -2.85
N ASP A 226 18.35 -15.47 -2.95
CA ASP A 226 19.72 -15.32 -3.47
C ASP A 226 20.47 -14.14 -2.83
N GLU A 227 20.57 -14.12 -1.50
CA GLU A 227 21.20 -13.06 -0.68
C GLU A 227 20.55 -11.67 -0.79
N ARG A 228 19.40 -11.55 -1.48
CA ARG A 228 18.70 -10.28 -1.63
C ARG A 228 17.48 -10.23 -0.73
N PRO A 229 17.28 -9.14 0.02
CA PRO A 229 16.13 -8.98 0.89
C PRO A 229 14.87 -8.60 0.10
N TYR A 230 13.74 -9.22 0.44
CA TYR A 230 12.43 -8.97 -0.14
C TYR A 230 11.37 -8.68 0.92
N GLN A 231 10.39 -7.88 0.53
CA GLN A 231 9.10 -7.75 1.23
C GLN A 231 8.09 -8.69 0.55
N VAL A 232 7.34 -9.43 1.36
CA VAL A 232 6.22 -10.28 0.94
C VAL A 232 4.93 -9.67 1.46
N ARG A 233 3.89 -9.65 0.61
CA ARG A 233 2.57 -9.16 0.99
C ARG A 233 1.47 -9.77 0.13
N GLN A 234 0.21 -9.65 0.56
CA GLN A 234 -0.91 -10.00 -0.30
C GLN A 234 -1.00 -9.03 -1.47
N PHE A 235 -0.99 -9.57 -2.69
CA PHE A 235 -1.27 -8.81 -3.89
C PHE A 235 -2.78 -8.59 -4.02
N ARG A 236 -3.18 -7.33 -4.20
CA ARG A 236 -4.60 -6.94 -4.35
C ARG A 236 -5.40 -7.36 -3.10
N ASN A 237 -5.04 -6.76 -1.98
CA ASN A 237 -5.57 -7.03 -0.64
C ASN A 237 -6.85 -6.23 -0.29
N ARG A 238 -7.70 -5.96 -1.28
CA ARG A 238 -8.92 -5.15 -1.11
C ARG A 238 -8.69 -3.77 -0.48
N LYS A 239 -7.48 -3.20 -0.54
CA LYS A 239 -7.25 -1.81 -0.16
C LYS A 239 -7.75 -0.88 -1.27
N GLY A 240 -8.50 0.15 -0.87
CA GLY A 240 -8.89 1.28 -1.70
C GLY A 240 -8.10 2.52 -1.29
N SER A 241 -7.81 3.40 -2.25
CA SER A 241 -7.17 4.69 -2.00
C SER A 241 -8.03 5.80 -2.59
N VAL A 242 -8.16 6.89 -1.85
CA VAL A 242 -8.69 8.15 -2.36
C VAL A 242 -7.55 8.86 -3.09
N ASP A 243 -7.80 9.37 -4.29
CA ASP A 243 -6.87 10.26 -4.98
C ASP A 243 -7.15 11.71 -4.55
N PRO A 244 -6.27 12.35 -3.76
CA PRO A 244 -6.53 13.70 -3.27
C PRO A 244 -6.58 14.76 -4.36
N VAL A 245 -6.05 14.47 -5.56
CA VAL A 245 -6.04 15.39 -6.70
C VAL A 245 -7.41 15.44 -7.37
N SER A 246 -8.20 14.37 -7.28
CA SER A 246 -9.54 14.28 -7.87
C SER A 246 -10.66 14.76 -6.95
N LEU A 247 -10.34 15.22 -5.74
CA LEU A 247 -11.34 15.65 -4.75
C LEU A 247 -11.76 17.10 -4.98
N GLU A 248 -13.07 17.35 -4.87
CA GLU A 248 -13.59 18.70 -4.77
C GLU A 248 -13.16 19.37 -3.44
N PRO A 249 -13.16 20.71 -3.34
CA PRO A 249 -12.65 21.40 -2.14
C PRO A 249 -13.29 20.97 -0.81
N ALA A 250 -14.60 20.67 -0.80
CA ALA A 250 -15.32 20.20 0.39
C ALA A 250 -14.93 18.77 0.77
N GLU A 251 -14.89 17.86 -0.22
CA GLU A 251 -14.41 16.48 -0.03
C GLU A 251 -12.95 16.43 0.44
N LEU A 252 -12.12 17.39 0.01
CA LEU A 252 -10.72 17.47 0.44
C LEU A 252 -10.59 17.90 1.91
N ASP A 253 -11.50 18.75 2.41
CA ASP A 253 -11.54 19.10 3.84
C ASP A 253 -12.00 17.91 4.68
N ASP A 254 -13.04 17.20 4.24
CA ASP A 254 -13.48 15.94 4.84
C ASP A 254 -12.38 14.89 4.87
N TYR A 255 -11.67 14.71 3.75
CA TYR A 255 -10.56 13.78 3.66
C TYR A 255 -9.43 14.16 4.61
N ALA A 256 -9.14 15.46 4.76
CA ALA A 256 -8.18 15.95 5.73
C ALA A 256 -8.63 15.77 7.19
N ARG A 257 -9.93 15.93 7.50
CA ARG A 257 -10.49 15.66 8.83
C ARG A 257 -10.37 14.18 9.19
N MET A 258 -10.83 13.30 8.31
CA MET A 258 -10.80 11.85 8.51
C MET A 258 -9.37 11.32 8.63
N THR A 259 -8.45 11.72 7.73
CA THR A 259 -7.04 11.28 7.79
C THR A 259 -6.23 11.92 8.92
N GLY A 260 -6.73 12.98 9.55
CA GLY A 260 -6.14 13.55 10.76
C GLY A 260 -6.67 12.91 12.05
N ALA A 261 -7.81 12.21 11.99
CA ALA A 261 -8.39 11.47 13.11
C ALA A 261 -7.89 10.01 13.19
N LEU A 262 -7.53 9.42 12.05
CA LEU A 262 -6.91 8.09 11.89
C LEU A 262 -5.40 8.14 12.08
#